data_AF-A0A2V1P0S9-F1
#
_entry.id   AF-A0A2V1P0S9-F1
#
_cell.length_a   1.000
_cell.length_b   1.000
_cell.length_c   1.000
_cell.angle_alpha   90.00
_cell.angle_beta   90.00
_cell.angle_gamma   90.00
#
_symmetry.space_group_name_H-M   'P 1'
#
loop_
_entity.id
_entity.type
_entity.pdbx_description
1 polymer ?
#
loop_
_entity_poly.entity_id
_entity_poly.type
_entity_poly.pdbx_seq_one_letter_code
_entity_poly.pdbx_strand_id
1 'polypeptide(L)'
;MALKLRRSAVAGKVPTTAQLELGELAVNTHDGRLFLKQDDGTEQIVELGGKWGGFTAEASGTTLTFRYNGTDVMTLDSAGNLTVLGDVTAFGSP
;
A
#
# COMPACT_ATOMS: atom_id res chain seq x y z
N MET A 1 -16.67 -12.11 -20.87
CA MET A 1 -16.45 -11.58 -19.51
C MET A 1 -15.67 -10.28 -19.66
N ALA A 2 -16.11 -9.17 -19.05
CA ALA A 2 -15.46 -7.86 -19.22
C ALA A 2 -14.99 -7.34 -17.85
N LEU A 3 -13.78 -6.80 -17.81
CA LEU A 3 -13.26 -6.12 -16.61
C LEU A 3 -14.08 -4.85 -16.38
N LYS A 4 -14.66 -4.71 -15.19
CA LYS A 4 -15.31 -3.47 -14.75
C LYS A 4 -14.29 -2.57 -14.05
N LEU A 5 -14.36 -1.28 -14.35
CA LEU A 5 -13.49 -0.26 -13.78
C LEU A 5 -14.30 0.98 -13.40
N ARG A 6 -14.31 1.31 -12.12
CA ARG A 6 -14.87 2.55 -11.59
C ARG A 6 -13.78 3.62 -11.47
N ARG A 7 -14.07 4.86 -11.85
CA ARG A 7 -13.09 5.97 -11.76
C ARG A 7 -13.63 7.10 -10.87
N SER A 8 -12.74 7.73 -10.12
CA SER A 8 -13.02 8.98 -9.42
C SER A 8 -11.84 9.94 -9.49
N ALA A 9 -12.14 11.24 -9.58
CA ALA A 9 -11.15 12.32 -9.47
C ALA A 9 -11.29 13.10 -8.15
N VAL A 10 -12.07 12.59 -7.20
CA VAL A 10 -12.28 13.24 -5.90
C VAL A 10 -11.14 12.85 -4.96
N ALA A 11 -10.40 13.83 -4.46
CA ALA A 11 -9.31 13.63 -3.50
C ALA A 11 -9.77 12.84 -2.26
N GLY A 12 -8.96 11.89 -1.81
CA GLY A 12 -9.19 11.08 -0.61
C GLY A 12 -10.32 10.06 -0.73
N LYS A 13 -11.01 9.98 -1.88
CA LYS A 13 -12.16 9.10 -2.03
C LYS A 13 -11.74 7.64 -2.13
N VAL A 14 -12.24 6.84 -1.19
CA VAL A 14 -12.15 5.37 -1.17
C VAL A 14 -13.52 4.80 -1.53
N PRO A 15 -13.61 3.82 -2.45
CA PRO A 15 -14.87 3.16 -2.77
C PRO A 15 -15.39 2.33 -1.60
N THR A 16 -16.69 2.08 -1.55
CA THR A 16 -17.30 1.14 -0.59
C THR A 16 -17.60 -0.20 -1.26
N THR A 17 -17.82 -1.25 -0.46
CA THR A 17 -18.20 -2.58 -0.98
C THR A 17 -19.52 -2.58 -1.74
N ALA A 18 -20.44 -1.67 -1.43
CA ALA A 18 -21.69 -1.49 -2.18
C ALA A 18 -21.50 -0.78 -3.53
N GLN A 19 -20.35 -0.14 -3.74
CA GLN A 19 -20.04 0.62 -4.95
C GLN A 19 -19.33 -0.19 -6.03
N LEU A 20 -18.81 -1.37 -5.69
CA LEU A 20 -18.08 -2.25 -6.58
C LEU A 20 -18.69 -3.66 -6.54
N GLU A 21 -18.71 -4.32 -7.69
CA GLU A 21 -18.95 -5.76 -7.75
C GLU A 21 -17.70 -6.55 -7.37
N LEU A 22 -17.88 -7.83 -7.01
CA LEU A 22 -16.74 -8.69 -6.68
C LEU A 22 -15.81 -8.82 -7.90
N GLY A 23 -14.52 -8.56 -7.71
CA GLY A 23 -13.53 -8.54 -8.80
C GLY A 23 -13.51 -7.25 -9.63
N GLU A 24 -14.32 -6.25 -9.30
CA GLU A 24 -14.26 -4.93 -9.92
C GLU A 24 -13.10 -4.09 -9.35
N LEU A 25 -12.43 -3.35 -10.24
CA LEU A 25 -11.37 -2.40 -9.89
C LEU A 25 -11.93 -0.98 -9.77
N ALA A 26 -11.33 -0.17 -8.90
CA ALA A 26 -11.57 1.25 -8.83
C ALA A 26 -10.27 2.04 -8.81
N VAL A 27 -10.22 3.14 -9.57
CA VAL A 27 -9.07 4.05 -9.62
C VAL A 27 -9.45 5.44 -9.14
N ASN A 28 -8.64 5.99 -8.24
CA ASN A 28 -8.65 7.40 -7.89
C ASN A 28 -7.55 8.11 -8.69
N THR A 29 -7.93 8.85 -9.72
CA THR A 29 -6.97 9.55 -10.60
C THR A 29 -6.39 10.81 -9.98
N HIS A 30 -6.99 11.33 -8.91
CA HIS A 30 -6.43 12.47 -8.18
C HIS A 30 -5.26 12.03 -7.29
N ASP A 31 -5.42 10.89 -6.60
CA ASP A 31 -4.44 10.41 -5.62
C ASP A 31 -3.50 9.32 -6.20
N GLY A 32 -3.80 8.79 -7.39
CA GLY A 32 -3.04 7.68 -7.99
C GLY A 32 -3.25 6.33 -7.27
N ARG A 33 -4.35 6.18 -6.54
CA ARG A 33 -4.67 4.99 -5.74
C ARG A 33 -5.54 4.01 -6.53
N LEU A 34 -5.24 2.73 -6.43
CA LEU A 34 -6.00 1.65 -7.05
C LEU A 34 -6.64 0.79 -5.97
N PHE A 35 -7.88 0.37 -6.17
CA PHE A 35 -8.64 -0.43 -5.23
C PHE A 35 -9.26 -1.65 -5.93
N LEU A 36 -9.38 -2.75 -5.21
CA LEU A 36 -10.05 -3.97 -5.65
C LEU A 36 -11.08 -4.39 -4.59
N LYS A 37 -12.28 -4.78 -5.02
CA LYS A 37 -13.19 -5.52 -4.15
C LYS A 37 -12.83 -7.00 -4.19
N GLN A 38 -12.49 -7.56 -3.03
CA GLN A 38 -12.25 -8.98 -2.84
C GLN A 38 -13.17 -9.54 -1.74
N ASP A 39 -13.23 -10.86 -1.68
CA ASP A 39 -13.97 -11.61 -0.65
C ASP A 39 -13.16 -12.86 -0.28
N ASP A 40 -12.63 -12.89 0.95
CA ASP A 40 -11.93 -14.01 1.57
C ASP A 40 -12.75 -14.66 2.70
N GLY A 41 -14.07 -14.47 2.67
CA GLY A 41 -15.00 -14.77 3.76
C GLY A 41 -15.68 -13.51 4.31
N THR A 42 -15.18 -12.32 3.97
CA THR A 42 -15.85 -11.04 4.18
C THR A 42 -15.52 -10.08 3.03
N GLU A 43 -16.54 -9.42 2.48
CA GLU A 43 -16.33 -8.43 1.42
C GLU A 43 -15.52 -7.23 1.93
N GLN A 44 -14.45 -6.89 1.21
CA GLN A 44 -13.55 -5.81 1.58
C GLN A 44 -12.97 -5.11 0.36
N ILE A 45 -12.61 -3.83 0.55
CA ILE A 45 -11.89 -3.04 -0.44
C ILE A 45 -10.41 -3.02 -0.06
N VAL A 46 -9.56 -3.60 -0.90
CA VAL A 46 -8.11 -3.54 -0.73
C VAL A 46 -7.52 -2.46 -1.60
N GLU A 47 -6.58 -1.69 -1.06
CA GLU A 47 -5.76 -0.77 -1.84
C GLU A 47 -4.55 -1.49 -2.42
N LEU A 48 -4.32 -1.33 -3.71
CA LEU A 48 -3.22 -1.93 -4.44
C LEU A 48 -2.13 -0.88 -4.62
N GLY A 49 -0.91 -1.20 -4.18
CA GLY A 49 0.26 -0.32 -4.32
C GLY A 49 0.31 0.85 -3.33
N GLY A 50 -0.23 0.64 -2.13
CA GLY A 50 -0.43 1.67 -1.08
C GLY A 50 0.77 2.61 -0.90
N LYS A 51 0.56 3.87 -1.28
CA LYS A 51 1.42 5.00 -0.90
C LYS A 51 0.83 5.64 0.35
N TRP A 52 1.53 5.52 1.47
CA TRP A 52 1.17 6.18 2.72
C TRP A 52 1.75 7.60 2.70
N GLY A 53 1.23 8.44 1.82
CA GLY A 53 1.88 9.69 1.45
C GLY A 53 3.20 9.46 0.72
N GLY A 54 4.29 10.05 1.21
CA GLY A 54 5.64 9.84 0.67
C GLY A 54 6.25 8.48 1.02
N PHE A 55 5.67 7.75 1.98
CA PHE A 55 6.22 6.47 2.43
C PHE A 55 5.75 5.29 1.56
N THR A 56 6.70 4.45 1.15
CA THR A 56 6.44 3.16 0.50
C THR A 56 7.21 2.03 1.19
N ALA A 57 6.68 0.81 1.12
CA ALA A 57 7.39 -0.40 1.53
C ALA A 57 7.37 -1.39 0.36
N GLU A 58 8.52 -1.94 0.01
CA GLU A 58 8.66 -2.90 -1.09
C GLU A 58 9.46 -4.10 -0.60
N ALA A 59 8.89 -5.30 -0.77
CA ALA A 59 9.64 -6.54 -0.63
C ALA A 59 10.22 -6.93 -2.00
N SER A 60 11.54 -7.03 -2.09
CA SER A 60 12.25 -7.44 -3.30
C SER A 60 13.32 -8.48 -2.96
N GLY A 61 13.19 -9.66 -3.55
CA GLY A 61 14.01 -10.82 -3.20
C GLY A 61 13.88 -11.16 -1.72
N THR A 62 14.99 -11.08 -0.98
CA THR A 62 15.09 -11.38 0.45
C THR A 62 15.09 -10.12 1.34
N THR A 63 14.81 -8.94 0.78
CA THR A 63 14.90 -7.66 1.48
C THR A 63 13.56 -6.94 1.48
N LEU A 64 13.17 -6.40 2.64
CA LEU A 64 12.09 -5.44 2.78
C LEU A 64 12.69 -4.03 2.89
N THR A 65 12.34 -3.14 1.96
CA THR A 65 12.84 -1.76 1.92
C THR A 65 11.70 -0.78 2.18
N PHE A 66 11.89 0.13 3.12
CA PHE A 66 11.05 1.30 3.33
C PHE A 66 11.68 2.52 2.63
N ARG A 67 10.88 3.30 1.90
CA ARG A 67 11.32 4.52 1.22
C ARG A 67 10.47 5.71 1.62
N TYR A 68 11.07 6.89 1.56
CA TYR A 68 10.38 8.18 1.61
C TYR A 68 10.66 8.98 0.33
N ASN A 69 9.62 9.34 -0.42
CA ASN A 69 9.70 10.03 -1.72
C ASN A 69 10.70 9.38 -2.70
N GLY A 70 10.76 8.05 -2.70
CA GLY A 70 11.65 7.27 -3.56
C GLY A 70 13.07 7.06 -3.04
N THR A 71 13.42 7.60 -1.86
CA THR A 71 14.72 7.38 -1.20
C THR A 71 14.60 6.28 -0.17
N ASP A 72 15.46 5.28 -0.23
CA ASP A 72 15.55 4.20 0.77
C ASP A 72 15.95 4.78 2.13
N VAL A 73 15.10 4.56 3.15
CA VAL A 73 15.33 5.06 4.51
C VAL A 73 15.56 3.93 5.52
N MET A 74 15.09 2.72 5.22
CA MET A 74 15.28 1.55 6.08
C MET A 74 15.20 0.27 5.27
N THR A 75 16.03 -0.74 5.62
CA THR A 75 15.95 -2.08 5.04
C THR A 75 16.02 -3.15 6.13
N LEU A 76 15.29 -4.26 5.92
CA LEU A 76 15.40 -5.50 6.69
C LEU A 76 15.72 -6.64 5.72
N ASP A 77 16.77 -7.41 5.98
CA ASP A 77 17.15 -8.56 5.15
C ASP A 77 16.73 -9.91 5.76
N SER A 78 16.92 -10.99 5.00
CA SER A 78 16.58 -12.36 5.42
C SER A 78 17.47 -12.91 6.54
N ALA A 79 18.60 -12.26 6.85
CA ALA A 79 19.42 -12.60 8.00
C ALA A 79 18.97 -11.87 9.28
N GLY A 80 17.96 -11.00 9.18
CA GLY A 80 17.43 -10.20 10.28
C GLY A 80 18.20 -8.90 10.51
N ASN A 81 19.07 -8.51 9.60
CA ASN A 81 19.81 -7.25 9.73
C ASN A 81 18.90 -6.08 9.39
N LEU A 82 18.89 -5.07 10.26
CA LEU A 82 18.21 -3.80 10.07
C LEU A 82 19.23 -2.71 9.71
N THR A 83 19.05 -2.05 8.56
CA THR A 83 19.81 -0.85 8.18
C THR A 83 18.87 0.35 8.17
N VAL A 84 19.27 1.49 8.76
CA VAL A 84 18.48 2.73 8.80
C VAL A 84 19.36 3.89 8.34
N LEU A 85 18.81 4.76 7.50
CA LEU A 85 19.44 6.02 7.10
C LEU A 85 19.01 7.13 8.07
N GLY A 86 19.95 7.59 8.90
CA GLY A 86 19.74 8.67 9.87
C GLY A 86 19.73 8.19 11.31
N ASP A 87 19.22 9.05 12.20
CA ASP A 87 19.25 8.81 13.63
C ASP A 87 18.20 7.78 14.07
N VAL A 88 18.61 6.87 14.95
CA VAL A 88 17.71 5.90 15.60
C VAL A 88 17.54 6.33 17.05
N THR A 89 16.30 6.64 17.45
CA THR A 89 15.94 6.77 18.85
C THR A 89 15.29 5.47 19.32
N ALA A 90 15.99 4.72 20.16
CA ALA A 90 15.47 3.48 20.74
C ALA A 90 15.18 3.69 22.23
N PHE A 91 13.98 3.28 22.66
CA PHE A 91 13.62 3.20 24.07
C PHE A 91 13.40 1.74 24.42
N GLY A 92 13.96 1.28 25.54
CA GLY A 92 13.79 -0.09 26.02
C GLY A 92 13.91 -0.17 27.53
N SER A 93 13.06 -1.00 28.15
CA SER A 93 13.34 -1.56 29.47
C SER A 93 14.24 -2.80 29.28
N PRO A 94 15.18 -3.08 30.20
CA PRO A 94 15.88 -4.36 30.23
C PRO A 94 14.91 -5.55 30.25
#